data_AF-A0A946BDH2-F1
#
_entry.id   AF-A0A946BDH2-F1
#
_cell.length_a   1.000
_cell.length_b   1.000
_cell.length_c   1.000
_cell.angle_alpha   90.00
_cell.angle_beta   90.00
_cell.angle_gamma   90.00
#
_symmetry.space_group_name_H-M   'P 1'
#
loop_
_entity.id
_entity.type
_entity.pdbx_description
1 polymer ?
#
loop_
_entity_poly.entity_id
_entity_poly.type
_entity_poly.pdbx_seq_one_letter_code
_entity_poly.pdbx_strand_id
1 'polypeptide(L)'
;MNFTCDISFKEKANIFSFEYLKCILFVFELDDDDYIFTKKIYSKLITSSHILEDFLDFHGAKKNKEWILYRELAATIQHLSLACYSQRHILNRFKYYSFEDNNHETFKLEAFDTLKILQQSIKLAAPVVLEEARRLKINIPTTRYDLSYFPGISSVQQLDHNIDDFNAKDQQKENLTRISSEFLEIVKDFDQFEFYERYDLKKIKELVPGQINEVIVRRYEMLIHNIQSSFDSYVVNTKTSSENFKLEQLRSHFSIVFNMLQVTGRLLHYYERHLHDIGFKDVYKNIGVSLSEFIDPDVLLDRAVNFGLFYAWKFLSTGKTLASRILNENMETGVVEVGIPKERGFHSRPSLLVAKIVQHYGGEVNMLVNSDIFDAASVLDIQWAGGKIKKEEIETVQFKGDLRALNDLKILAAVNYGEDHMGKGIPLPIELSYLI
;
A
#
# COMPACT_ATOMS: atom_id res chain seq x y z
N MET A 1 6.83 48.51 7.57
CA MET A 1 7.74 47.35 7.73
C MET A 1 7.67 46.56 6.44
N ASN A 2 8.74 46.52 5.65
CA ASN A 2 8.82 45.56 4.56
C ASN A 2 9.11 44.20 5.19
N PHE A 3 8.10 43.35 5.26
CA PHE A 3 8.19 42.02 5.87
C PHE A 3 8.85 40.98 4.94
N THR A 4 9.39 41.39 3.79
CA THR A 4 9.95 40.50 2.77
C THR A 4 11.27 41.03 2.22
N CYS A 5 12.20 40.11 1.96
CA CYS A 5 13.45 40.35 1.22
C CYS A 5 13.12 40.51 -0.28
N ASP A 6 13.18 41.75 -0.78
CA ASP A 6 12.90 42.09 -2.18
C ASP A 6 14.12 41.88 -3.08
N ILE A 7 14.51 40.61 -3.24
CA ILE A 7 15.51 40.18 -4.24
C ILE A 7 14.81 39.57 -5.47
N SER A 8 15.47 39.66 -6.63
CA SER A 8 14.93 39.19 -7.91
C SER A 8 14.66 37.68 -7.93
N PHE A 9 13.82 37.23 -8.87
CA PHE A 9 13.60 35.80 -9.10
C PHE A 9 14.91 35.05 -9.33
N LYS A 10 15.87 35.64 -10.06
CA LYS A 10 17.15 35.01 -10.37
C LYS A 10 18.03 34.85 -9.12
N GLU A 11 18.02 35.83 -8.23
CA GLU A 11 18.71 35.74 -6.94
C GLU A 11 18.07 34.68 -6.04
N LYS A 12 16.73 34.64 -5.96
CA LYS A 12 16.02 33.59 -5.23
C LYS A 12 16.31 32.20 -5.81
N ALA A 13 16.28 32.04 -7.14
CA ALA A 13 16.61 30.78 -7.80
C ALA A 13 18.01 30.29 -7.43
N ASN A 14 19.01 31.19 -7.37
CA ASN A 14 20.35 30.83 -6.89
C ASN A 14 20.35 30.30 -5.45
N ILE A 15 19.58 30.93 -4.55
CA ILE A 15 19.50 30.52 -3.15
C ILE A 15 18.78 29.17 -3.02
N PHE A 16 17.61 29.01 -3.64
CA PHE A 16 16.83 27.77 -3.60
C PHE A 16 17.55 26.60 -4.28
N SER A 17 18.36 26.86 -5.32
CA SER A 17 19.18 25.85 -5.98
C SER A 17 20.42 25.44 -5.19
N PHE A 18 20.91 26.23 -4.23
CA PHE A 18 22.22 26.01 -3.61
C PHE A 18 22.35 24.64 -2.94
N GLU A 19 21.43 24.30 -2.02
CA GLU A 19 21.49 23.01 -1.32
C GLU A 19 21.21 21.83 -2.25
N TYR A 20 20.30 22.02 -3.23
CA TYR A 20 20.00 21.01 -4.24
C TYR A 20 21.23 20.68 -5.08
N LEU A 21 21.87 21.70 -5.66
CA LEU A 21 23.07 21.53 -6.48
C LEU A 21 24.26 21.00 -5.68
N LYS A 22 24.36 21.30 -4.39
CA LYS A 22 25.39 20.72 -3.53
C LYS A 22 25.21 19.21 -3.37
N CYS A 23 23.97 18.72 -3.26
CA CYS A 23 23.68 17.29 -3.26
C CYS A 23 23.96 16.65 -4.62
N ILE A 24 23.61 17.32 -5.71
CA ILE A 24 23.85 16.82 -7.07
C ILE A 24 25.35 16.71 -7.36
N LEU A 25 26.16 17.68 -6.93
CA LEU A 25 27.62 17.59 -7.02
C LEU A 25 28.16 16.38 -6.28
N PHE A 26 27.69 16.12 -5.06
CA PHE A 26 28.09 14.94 -4.30
C PHE A 26 27.76 13.64 -5.05
N VAL A 27 26.57 13.55 -5.66
CA VAL A 27 26.16 12.39 -6.49
C VAL A 27 27.01 12.26 -7.76
N PHE A 28 27.32 13.38 -8.42
CA PHE A 28 28.07 13.41 -9.67
C PHE A 28 29.55 13.03 -9.48
N GLU A 29 30.17 13.46 -8.39
CA GLU A 29 31.59 13.22 -8.08
C GLU A 29 31.84 11.89 -7.35
N LEU A 30 30.79 11.08 -7.13
CA LEU A 30 30.89 9.79 -6.48
C LEU A 30 31.46 8.75 -7.46
N ASP A 31 32.78 8.57 -7.44
CA ASP A 31 33.52 7.65 -8.33
C ASP A 31 33.28 6.16 -8.03
N ASP A 32 32.63 5.83 -6.90
CA ASP A 32 32.32 4.45 -6.51
C ASP A 32 30.91 4.04 -6.97
N ASP A 33 30.84 3.20 -8.01
CA ASP A 33 29.60 2.62 -8.52
C ASP A 33 28.97 1.56 -7.60
N ASP A 34 29.76 1.01 -6.68
CA ASP A 34 29.29 0.06 -5.69
C ASP A 34 28.66 0.76 -4.47
N TYR A 35 28.98 2.03 -4.23
CA TYR A 35 28.42 2.80 -3.13
C TYR A 35 26.89 2.87 -3.19
N ILE A 36 26.23 2.38 -2.14
CA ILE A 36 24.77 2.41 -1.99
C ILE A 36 24.37 3.58 -1.11
N PHE A 37 23.58 4.49 -1.69
CA PHE A 37 23.12 5.70 -1.03
C PHE A 37 22.36 5.38 0.27
N THR A 38 22.62 6.17 1.30
CA THR A 38 21.97 6.03 2.60
C THR A 38 20.61 6.74 2.63
N LYS A 39 19.76 6.44 3.61
CA LYS A 39 18.51 7.19 3.76
C LYS A 39 18.75 8.68 3.98
N LYS A 40 19.90 9.08 4.54
CA LYS A 40 20.22 10.48 4.82
C LYS A 40 20.47 11.28 3.54
N ILE A 41 21.21 10.73 2.57
CA ILE A 41 21.38 11.40 1.27
C ILE A 41 20.04 11.50 0.53
N TYR A 42 19.24 10.42 0.49
CA TYR A 42 17.92 10.47 -0.13
C TYR A 42 17.03 11.53 0.52
N SER A 43 16.99 11.60 1.86
CA SER A 43 16.24 12.65 2.58
C SER A 43 16.67 14.07 2.19
N LYS A 44 17.98 14.30 2.03
CA LYS A 44 18.52 15.60 1.64
C LYS A 44 18.18 15.93 0.17
N LEU A 45 18.28 14.95 -0.73
CA LEU A 45 17.86 15.09 -2.13
C LEU A 45 16.36 15.42 -2.21
N ILE A 46 15.50 14.68 -1.50
CA ILE A 46 14.05 14.91 -1.45
C ILE A 46 13.75 16.34 -0.99
N THR A 47 14.31 16.74 0.16
CA THR A 47 13.97 18.03 0.76
C THR A 47 14.43 19.20 -0.11
N SER A 48 15.65 19.12 -0.65
CA SER A 48 16.22 20.21 -1.46
C SER A 48 15.59 20.32 -2.84
N SER A 49 15.31 19.19 -3.50
CA SER A 49 14.60 19.17 -4.79
C SER A 49 13.14 19.64 -4.65
N HIS A 50 12.43 19.21 -3.61
CA HIS A 50 11.05 19.63 -3.34
C HIS A 50 10.95 21.14 -3.12
N ILE A 51 11.81 21.70 -2.28
CA ILE A 51 11.85 23.14 -2.02
C ILE A 51 12.12 23.92 -3.32
N LEU A 52 13.03 23.43 -4.16
CA LEU A 52 13.32 24.05 -5.45
C LEU A 52 12.14 23.93 -6.42
N GLU A 53 11.52 22.76 -6.53
CA GLU A 53 10.35 22.54 -7.37
C GLU A 53 9.20 23.47 -6.97
N ASP A 54 8.87 23.54 -5.68
CA ASP A 54 7.82 24.43 -5.16
C ASP A 54 8.07 25.89 -5.52
N PHE A 55 9.31 26.35 -5.37
CA PHE A 55 9.70 27.69 -5.77
C PHE A 55 9.52 27.92 -7.28
N LEU A 56 9.99 26.99 -8.11
CA LEU A 56 9.87 27.08 -9.57
C LEU A 56 8.41 27.05 -10.01
N ASP A 57 7.59 26.20 -9.40
CA ASP A 57 6.17 26.06 -9.65
C ASP A 57 5.41 27.33 -9.30
N PHE A 58 5.68 27.91 -8.12
CA PHE A 58 5.11 29.18 -7.67
C PHE A 58 5.38 30.32 -8.67
N HIS A 59 6.56 30.30 -9.31
CA HIS A 59 6.95 31.28 -10.33
C HIS A 59 6.59 30.87 -11.77
N GLY A 60 5.80 29.81 -11.96
CA GLY A 60 5.23 29.43 -13.25
C GLY A 60 6.20 28.71 -14.20
N ALA A 61 7.26 28.08 -13.68
CA ALA A 61 8.24 27.34 -14.49
C ALA A 61 7.60 26.28 -15.39
N LYS A 62 6.48 25.66 -14.97
CA LYS A 62 5.70 24.70 -15.79
C LYS A 62 5.26 25.25 -17.15
N LYS A 63 5.14 26.57 -17.28
CA LYS A 63 4.68 27.25 -18.50
C LYS A 63 5.79 28.07 -19.16
N ASN A 64 7.03 27.92 -18.71
CA ASN A 64 8.17 28.69 -19.18
C ASN A 64 9.17 27.78 -19.89
N LYS A 65 9.35 27.97 -21.20
CA LYS A 65 10.27 27.14 -22.02
C LYS A 65 11.72 27.19 -21.56
N GLU A 66 12.14 28.26 -20.90
CA GLU A 66 13.49 28.40 -20.37
C GLU A 66 13.67 27.65 -19.05
N TRP A 67 12.63 27.47 -18.22
CA TRP A 67 12.79 26.91 -16.87
C TRP A 67 12.15 25.54 -16.68
N ILE A 68 11.33 25.09 -17.64
CA ILE A 68 10.60 23.84 -17.55
C ILE A 68 11.53 22.64 -17.36
N LEU A 69 12.66 22.56 -18.08
CA LEU A 69 13.58 21.44 -17.95
C LEU A 69 14.20 21.37 -16.55
N TYR A 70 14.71 22.49 -16.03
CA TYR A 70 15.25 22.53 -14.67
C TYR A 70 14.22 22.16 -13.60
N ARG A 71 12.96 22.57 -13.79
CA ARG A 71 11.83 22.16 -12.94
C ARG A 71 11.58 20.66 -13.02
N GLU A 72 11.52 20.08 -14.22
CA GLU A 72 11.31 18.64 -14.38
C GLU A 72 12.46 17.82 -13.79
N LEU A 73 13.71 18.28 -13.94
CA LEU A 73 14.86 17.64 -13.32
C LEU A 73 14.82 17.67 -11.78
N ALA A 74 14.33 18.76 -11.19
CA ALA A 74 14.08 18.81 -9.75
C ALA A 74 13.04 17.76 -9.34
N ALA A 75 11.91 17.68 -10.06
CA ALA A 75 10.86 16.69 -9.82
C ALA A 75 11.36 15.24 -10.00
N THR A 76 12.16 14.96 -11.03
CA THR A 76 12.81 13.66 -11.24
C THR A 76 13.65 13.25 -10.03
N ILE A 77 14.53 14.14 -9.56
CA ILE A 77 15.38 13.85 -8.39
C ILE A 77 14.51 13.63 -7.15
N GLN A 78 13.45 14.42 -6.96
CA GLN A 78 12.53 14.27 -5.84
C GLN A 78 11.86 12.90 -5.83
N HIS A 79 11.19 12.52 -6.93
CA HIS A 79 10.36 11.33 -6.99
C HIS A 79 11.19 10.04 -6.98
N LEU A 80 12.32 10.01 -7.71
CA LEU A 80 13.23 8.87 -7.65
C LEU A 80 13.84 8.73 -6.25
N SER A 81 14.21 9.84 -5.60
CA SER A 81 14.75 9.78 -4.23
C SER A 81 13.71 9.34 -3.20
N LEU A 82 12.43 9.71 -3.36
CA LEU A 82 11.32 9.21 -2.53
C LEU A 82 11.16 7.70 -2.66
N ALA A 83 11.16 7.18 -3.89
CA ALA A 83 11.10 5.74 -4.14
C ALA A 83 12.31 5.02 -3.52
N CYS A 84 13.52 5.53 -3.75
CA CYS A 84 14.74 4.97 -3.16
C CYS A 84 14.75 5.02 -1.63
N TYR A 85 14.19 6.07 -1.01
CA TYR A 85 14.13 6.19 0.44
C TYR A 85 13.27 5.09 1.07
N SER A 86 12.09 4.82 0.50
CA SER A 86 11.21 3.72 0.93
C SER A 86 11.83 2.36 0.59
N GLN A 87 12.43 2.20 -0.58
CA GLN A 87 13.13 0.96 -0.96
C GLN A 87 14.31 0.64 -0.02
N ARG A 88 15.07 1.66 0.37
CA ARG A 88 16.15 1.53 1.37
C ARG A 88 15.60 1.21 2.76
N HIS A 89 14.40 1.69 3.10
CA HIS A 89 13.73 1.31 4.34
C HIS A 89 13.42 -0.19 4.35
N ILE A 90 12.88 -0.73 3.25
CA ILE A 90 12.62 -2.17 3.08
C ILE A 90 13.89 -2.96 3.34
N LEU A 91 14.98 -2.67 2.60
CA LEU A 91 16.24 -3.40 2.74
C LEU A 91 16.84 -3.33 4.15
N ASN A 92 16.77 -2.16 4.80
CA ASN A 92 17.30 -1.99 6.16
C ASN A 92 16.47 -2.74 7.22
N ARG A 93 15.16 -2.84 7.01
CA ARG A 93 14.22 -3.39 7.99
C ARG A 93 13.89 -4.86 7.75
N PHE A 94 14.18 -5.40 6.57
CA PHE A 94 13.74 -6.74 6.18
C PHE A 94 14.12 -7.84 7.18
N LYS A 95 15.35 -7.79 7.72
CA LYS A 95 15.82 -8.77 8.72
C LYS A 95 15.09 -8.72 10.08
N TYR A 96 14.29 -7.67 10.31
CA TYR A 96 13.48 -7.49 11.51
C TYR A 96 12.00 -7.79 11.25
N TYR A 97 11.64 -8.17 10.02
CA TYR A 97 10.30 -8.66 9.72
C TYR A 97 10.24 -10.16 9.97
N SER A 98 9.12 -10.58 10.55
CA SER A 98 8.81 -11.97 10.86
C SER A 98 7.70 -12.45 9.94
N PHE A 99 7.92 -13.55 9.22
CA PHE A 99 6.93 -14.17 8.33
C PHE A 99 6.85 -15.68 8.64
N GLU A 100 5.73 -16.33 8.31
CA GLU A 100 5.62 -17.81 8.44
C GLU A 100 6.48 -18.53 7.37
N ASP A 101 6.59 -17.97 6.16
CA ASP A 101 7.50 -18.44 5.10
C ASP A 101 8.90 -17.84 5.28
N ASN A 102 9.94 -18.61 5.01
CA ASN A 102 11.33 -18.17 5.10
C ASN A 102 11.99 -17.94 3.73
N ASN A 103 11.33 -18.25 2.62
CA ASN A 103 11.93 -18.16 1.28
C ASN A 103 11.72 -16.78 0.63
N HIS A 104 12.61 -15.85 0.94
CA HIS A 104 12.57 -14.47 0.45
C HIS A 104 13.81 -14.03 -0.34
N GLU A 105 14.68 -14.95 -0.76
CA GLU A 105 15.94 -14.59 -1.42
C GLU A 105 15.72 -13.89 -2.77
N THR A 106 14.81 -14.39 -3.60
CA THR A 106 14.43 -13.71 -4.86
C THR A 106 13.90 -12.31 -4.61
N PHE A 107 13.06 -12.14 -3.58
CA PHE A 107 12.54 -10.82 -3.20
C PHE A 107 13.69 -9.86 -2.81
N LYS A 108 14.62 -10.30 -1.97
CA LYS A 108 15.75 -9.48 -1.52
C LYS A 108 16.65 -9.04 -2.69
N LEU A 109 16.91 -9.94 -3.63
CA LEU A 109 17.68 -9.64 -4.84
C LEU A 109 16.96 -8.60 -5.68
N GLU A 110 15.69 -8.82 -6.02
CA GLU A 110 14.92 -7.87 -6.82
C GLU A 110 14.70 -6.52 -6.12
N ALA A 111 14.58 -6.53 -4.79
CA ALA A 111 14.52 -5.32 -3.98
C ALA A 111 15.83 -4.52 -4.05
N PHE A 112 16.98 -5.20 -4.06
CA PHE A 112 18.27 -4.55 -4.22
C PHE A 112 18.48 -4.04 -5.66
N ASP A 113 18.13 -4.84 -6.67
CA ASP A 113 18.22 -4.47 -8.07
C ASP A 113 17.35 -3.25 -8.38
N THR A 114 16.12 -3.22 -7.85
CA THR A 114 15.23 -2.06 -7.98
C THR A 114 15.84 -0.81 -7.37
N LEU A 115 16.48 -0.90 -6.20
CA LEU A 115 17.19 0.24 -5.61
C LEU A 115 18.35 0.70 -6.52
N LYS A 116 19.15 -0.22 -7.04
CA LYS A 116 20.29 0.09 -7.92
C LYS A 116 19.84 0.77 -9.21
N ILE A 117 18.77 0.28 -9.86
CA ILE A 117 18.20 0.91 -11.05
C ILE A 117 17.83 2.37 -10.76
N LEU A 118 17.04 2.61 -9.71
CA LEU A 118 16.57 3.96 -9.36
C LEU A 118 17.73 4.89 -8.95
N GLN A 119 18.72 4.36 -8.21
CA GLN A 119 19.91 5.11 -7.85
C GLN A 119 20.73 5.47 -9.10
N GLN A 120 20.87 4.56 -10.05
CA GLN A 120 21.56 4.80 -11.29
C GLN A 120 20.88 5.88 -12.12
N SER A 121 19.54 5.91 -12.13
CA SER A 121 18.78 6.98 -12.78
C SER A 121 19.05 8.36 -12.16
N ILE A 122 19.21 8.44 -10.83
CA ILE A 122 19.62 9.67 -10.14
C ILE A 122 21.04 10.08 -10.55
N LYS A 123 21.98 9.11 -10.65
CA LYS A 123 23.36 9.36 -11.10
C LYS A 123 23.39 9.88 -12.55
N LEU A 124 22.57 9.32 -13.44
CA LEU A 124 22.45 9.75 -14.84
C LEU A 124 21.85 11.16 -14.96
N ALA A 125 20.88 11.51 -14.12
CA ALA A 125 20.27 12.84 -14.12
C ALA A 125 21.22 13.93 -13.57
N ALA A 126 22.13 13.58 -12.65
CA ALA A 126 23.02 14.54 -11.98
C ALA A 126 23.86 15.43 -12.93
N PRO A 127 24.58 14.92 -13.96
CA PRO A 127 25.30 15.78 -14.89
C PRO A 127 24.37 16.73 -15.66
N VAL A 128 23.19 16.25 -16.10
CA VAL A 128 22.21 17.06 -16.84
C VAL A 128 21.66 18.19 -15.98
N VAL A 129 21.42 17.94 -14.69
CA VAL A 129 21.05 18.99 -13.72
C VAL A 129 22.11 20.08 -13.64
N LEU A 130 23.39 19.70 -13.56
CA LEU A 130 24.49 20.66 -13.47
C LEU A 130 24.65 21.48 -14.75
N GLU A 131 24.51 20.85 -15.91
CA GLU A 131 24.53 21.53 -17.21
C GLU A 131 23.37 22.52 -17.35
N GLU A 132 22.16 22.12 -16.97
CA GLU A 132 20.98 22.97 -17.04
C GLU A 132 21.09 24.17 -16.08
N ALA A 133 21.61 23.95 -14.86
CA ALA A 133 21.90 25.02 -13.93
C ALA A 133 22.91 26.03 -14.51
N ARG A 134 23.98 25.56 -15.18
CA ARG A 134 24.95 26.43 -15.86
C ARG A 134 24.31 27.19 -17.01
N ARG A 135 23.50 26.54 -17.85
CA ARG A 135 22.76 27.18 -18.96
C ARG A 135 21.90 28.32 -18.45
N LEU A 136 21.21 28.10 -17.33
CA LEU A 136 20.39 29.10 -16.68
C LEU A 136 21.21 30.21 -16.00
N LYS A 137 22.52 30.07 -15.85
CA LYS A 137 23.40 30.96 -15.05
C LYS A 137 23.07 30.91 -13.55
N ILE A 138 22.82 29.70 -13.02
CA ILE A 138 22.73 29.42 -11.59
C ILE A 138 24.13 29.08 -11.07
N ASN A 139 24.48 29.64 -9.91
CA ASN A 139 25.77 29.44 -9.28
C ASN A 139 25.87 28.01 -8.75
N ILE A 140 26.90 27.29 -9.22
CA ILE A 140 27.23 25.96 -8.72
C ILE A 140 28.01 26.11 -7.40
N PRO A 141 27.60 25.45 -6.30
CA PRO A 141 28.33 25.51 -5.03
C PRO A 141 29.78 25.04 -5.17
N THR A 142 30.70 25.71 -4.48
CA THR A 142 32.11 25.29 -4.40
C THR A 142 32.39 24.34 -3.23
N THR A 143 31.52 24.34 -2.21
CA THR A 143 31.66 23.51 -1.01
C THR A 143 31.01 22.15 -1.21
N ARG A 144 31.65 21.10 -0.69
CA ARG A 144 31.26 19.70 -0.89
C ARG A 144 30.68 19.08 0.38
N TYR A 145 29.99 17.96 0.22
CA TYR A 145 29.71 17.05 1.33
C TYR A 145 30.76 15.95 1.32
N ASP A 146 31.23 15.57 2.51
CA ASP A 146 32.04 14.36 2.69
C ASP A 146 31.13 13.13 2.85
N LEU A 147 31.64 11.93 2.51
CA LEU A 147 30.92 10.66 2.73
C LEU A 147 30.42 10.51 4.18
N SER A 148 31.21 10.99 5.16
CA SER A 148 30.87 10.96 6.58
C SER A 148 29.63 11.78 6.94
N TYR A 149 29.23 12.73 6.08
CA TYR A 149 28.00 13.50 6.27
C TYR A 149 26.75 12.63 6.07
N PHE A 150 26.84 11.52 5.32
CA PHE A 150 25.72 10.64 4.98
C PHE A 150 25.86 9.22 5.53
N PRO A 151 25.96 9.01 6.87
CA PRO A 151 26.10 7.68 7.45
C PRO A 151 24.87 6.79 7.20
N GLY A 152 25.09 5.48 7.25
CA GLY A 152 24.01 4.49 7.30
C GLY A 152 23.21 4.59 8.61
N ILE A 153 22.02 4.00 8.64
CA ILE A 153 21.15 3.99 9.84
C ILE A 153 21.53 2.87 10.81
N SER A 154 22.05 1.75 10.30
CA SER A 154 22.35 0.58 11.13
C SER A 154 23.49 0.88 12.10
N SER A 155 23.27 0.57 13.38
CA SER A 155 24.26 0.59 14.46
C SER A 155 24.30 -0.80 15.12
N VAL A 156 25.44 -1.14 15.71
CA VAL A 156 25.59 -2.37 16.53
C VAL A 156 24.84 -2.22 17.86
N GLN A 157 24.68 -0.98 18.36
CA GLN A 157 23.99 -0.70 19.62
C GLN A 157 22.49 -0.53 19.38
N GLN A 158 21.68 -1.20 20.19
CA GLN A 158 20.25 -0.95 20.34
C GLN A 158 20.02 -0.29 21.70
N LEU A 159 19.03 0.62 21.77
CA LEU A 159 18.64 1.24 23.04
C LEU A 159 17.79 0.25 23.84
N ASP A 160 17.98 0.25 25.16
CA ASP A 160 17.18 -0.56 26.07
C ASP A 160 15.71 -0.15 26.01
N HIS A 161 14.82 -1.13 26.09
CA HIS A 161 13.40 -0.87 26.24
C HIS A 161 13.11 -0.51 27.70
N ASN A 162 12.99 0.78 27.99
CA ASN A 162 12.87 1.33 29.36
C ASN A 162 11.62 2.18 29.57
N ILE A 163 10.57 1.94 28.79
CA ILE A 163 9.25 2.57 28.93
C ILE A 163 8.20 1.53 29.31
N ASP A 164 7.23 1.94 30.11
CA ASP A 164 6.11 1.12 30.54
C ASP A 164 4.97 1.20 29.51
N ASP A 165 4.92 0.26 28.55
CA ASP A 165 3.87 0.19 27.52
C ASP A 165 2.62 -0.57 28.02
N PHE A 166 1.96 -0.07 29.08
CA PHE A 166 0.71 -0.66 29.57
C PHE A 166 -0.53 -0.04 28.90
N ASN A 167 -1.05 -0.72 27.88
CA ASN A 167 -2.42 -0.50 27.42
C ASN A 167 -3.40 -1.41 28.18
N ALA A 168 -4.57 -0.88 28.55
CA ALA A 168 -5.63 -1.63 29.19
C ALA A 168 -6.09 -2.79 28.27
N LYS A 169 -6.02 -4.03 28.78
CA LYS A 169 -6.32 -5.25 28.01
C LYS A 169 -7.76 -5.34 27.51
N ASP A 170 -8.67 -4.61 28.14
CA ASP A 170 -10.12 -4.80 27.98
C ASP A 170 -10.62 -4.49 26.55
N GLN A 171 -9.86 -3.72 25.75
CA GLN A 171 -10.19 -3.40 24.35
C GLN A 171 -9.26 -4.07 23.32
N GLN A 172 -8.28 -4.86 23.74
CA GLN A 172 -7.28 -5.43 22.82
C GLN A 172 -7.92 -6.41 21.83
N LYS A 173 -8.83 -7.26 22.30
CA LYS A 173 -9.53 -8.26 21.47
C LYS A 173 -10.40 -7.64 20.39
N GLU A 174 -11.16 -6.60 20.76
CA GLU A 174 -11.99 -5.85 19.82
C GLU A 174 -11.14 -5.19 18.74
N ASN A 175 -10.02 -4.56 19.13
CA ASN A 175 -9.08 -3.97 18.18
C ASN A 175 -8.44 -5.00 17.26
N LEU A 176 -8.01 -6.16 17.77
CA LEU A 176 -7.48 -7.26 16.96
C LEU A 176 -8.52 -7.77 15.96
N THR A 177 -9.75 -7.97 16.42
CA THR A 177 -10.88 -8.39 15.59
C THR A 177 -11.12 -7.40 14.45
N ARG A 178 -11.18 -6.09 14.76
CA ARG A 178 -11.35 -5.04 13.75
C ARG A 178 -10.19 -4.97 12.75
N ILE A 179 -8.95 -4.89 13.24
CA ILE A 179 -7.73 -4.77 12.42
C ILE A 179 -7.59 -5.98 11.49
N SER A 180 -7.79 -7.20 12.00
CA SER A 180 -7.72 -8.41 11.18
C SER A 180 -8.82 -8.45 10.13
N SER A 181 -10.04 -8.03 10.46
CA SER A 181 -11.16 -7.90 9.51
C SER A 181 -10.83 -6.91 8.39
N GLU A 182 -10.37 -5.71 8.74
CA GLU A 182 -9.96 -4.67 7.77
C GLU A 182 -8.82 -5.17 6.86
N PHE A 183 -7.84 -5.88 7.41
CA PHE A 183 -6.76 -6.46 6.61
C PHE A 183 -7.28 -7.51 5.63
N LEU A 184 -8.17 -8.40 6.05
CA LEU A 184 -8.76 -9.43 5.18
C LEU A 184 -9.60 -8.82 4.05
N GLU A 185 -10.32 -7.73 4.34
CA GLU A 185 -11.05 -6.97 3.33
C GLU A 185 -10.10 -6.38 2.28
N ILE A 186 -8.99 -5.77 2.72
CA ILE A 186 -7.96 -5.27 1.78
C ILE A 186 -7.37 -6.41 0.95
N VAL A 187 -7.06 -7.57 1.54
CA VAL A 187 -6.56 -8.74 0.80
C VAL A 187 -7.54 -9.13 -0.30
N LYS A 188 -8.83 -9.24 0.03
CA LYS A 188 -9.90 -9.56 -0.92
C LYS A 188 -10.03 -8.51 -2.02
N ASP A 189 -9.97 -7.23 -1.67
CA ASP A 189 -10.01 -6.12 -2.64
C ASP A 189 -8.77 -6.12 -3.54
N PHE A 190 -7.60 -6.53 -3.04
CA PHE A 190 -6.36 -6.57 -3.82
C PHE A 190 -6.31 -7.76 -4.79
N ASP A 191 -7.05 -8.84 -4.52
CA ASP A 191 -7.12 -10.03 -5.38
C ASP A 191 -7.70 -9.71 -6.78
N GLN A 192 -8.40 -8.58 -6.95
CA GLN A 192 -8.89 -8.12 -8.27
C GLN A 192 -7.77 -7.86 -9.29
N PHE A 193 -6.52 -7.66 -8.82
CA PHE A 193 -5.36 -7.53 -9.68
C PHE A 193 -4.79 -8.89 -10.14
N GLU A 194 -5.38 -10.02 -9.76
CA GLU A 194 -5.09 -11.34 -10.34
C GLU A 194 -3.58 -11.65 -10.55
N PHE A 195 -2.72 -11.33 -9.58
CA PHE A 195 -1.26 -11.54 -9.65
C PHE A 195 -0.86 -13.02 -9.47
N TYR A 196 -1.60 -13.94 -10.07
CA TYR A 196 -1.24 -15.37 -10.10
C TYR A 196 0.11 -15.59 -10.80
N GLU A 197 0.41 -14.76 -11.80
CA GLU A 197 1.69 -14.67 -12.49
C GLU A 197 2.09 -13.21 -12.69
N ARG A 198 3.37 -12.98 -13.02
CA ARG A 198 3.85 -11.66 -13.45
C ARG A 198 3.25 -11.31 -14.80
N TYR A 199 2.98 -10.03 -15.01
CA TYR A 199 2.45 -9.54 -16.26
C TYR A 199 3.56 -9.33 -17.28
N ASP A 200 3.28 -9.67 -18.54
CA ASP A 200 4.11 -9.18 -19.63
C ASP A 200 3.94 -7.66 -19.80
N LEU A 201 4.90 -7.04 -20.47
CA LEU A 201 4.93 -5.59 -20.66
C LEU A 201 3.71 -5.07 -21.44
N LYS A 202 3.15 -5.87 -22.35
CA LYS A 202 1.97 -5.49 -23.12
C LYS A 202 0.76 -5.35 -22.19
N LYS A 203 0.55 -6.33 -21.31
CA LYS A 203 -0.50 -6.31 -20.30
C LYS A 203 -0.32 -5.15 -19.32
N ILE A 204 0.91 -4.86 -18.89
CA ILE A 204 1.19 -3.70 -18.03
C ILE A 204 0.75 -2.39 -18.70
N LYS A 205 1.11 -2.19 -19.98
CA LYS A 205 0.71 -0.99 -20.75
C LYS A 205 -0.79 -0.89 -21.01
N GLU A 206 -1.52 -2.01 -21.03
CA GLU A 206 -2.98 -2.01 -21.11
C GLU A 206 -3.65 -1.60 -19.78
N LEU A 207 -2.99 -1.92 -18.65
CA LEU A 207 -3.53 -1.65 -17.32
C LEU A 207 -3.13 -0.27 -16.78
N VAL A 208 -1.93 0.22 -17.09
CA VAL A 208 -1.42 1.52 -16.61
C VAL A 208 -1.60 2.60 -17.69
N PRO A 209 -2.17 3.78 -17.38
CA PRO A 209 -2.64 4.26 -16.07
C PRO A 209 -4.14 4.02 -15.80
N GLY A 210 -4.82 3.18 -16.59
CA GLY A 210 -6.27 3.00 -16.49
C GLY A 210 -6.71 2.28 -15.21
N GLN A 211 -6.47 0.97 -15.16
CA GLN A 211 -6.86 0.09 -14.05
C GLN A 211 -5.84 0.08 -12.91
N ILE A 212 -4.57 0.38 -13.21
CA ILE A 212 -3.50 0.55 -12.24
C ILE A 212 -2.94 1.96 -12.39
N ASN A 213 -3.00 2.78 -11.34
CA ASN A 213 -2.45 4.13 -11.30
C ASN A 213 -2.10 4.55 -9.88
N GLU A 214 -1.42 5.70 -9.77
CA GLU A 214 -1.03 6.34 -8.51
C GLU A 214 -2.21 6.45 -7.54
N VAL A 215 -3.37 6.92 -8.00
CA VAL A 215 -4.52 7.18 -7.13
C VAL A 215 -5.01 5.90 -6.46
N ILE A 216 -5.13 4.82 -7.22
CA ILE A 216 -5.53 3.51 -6.71
C ILE A 216 -4.48 2.97 -5.73
N VAL A 217 -3.20 3.02 -6.07
CA VAL A 217 -2.12 2.53 -5.18
C VAL A 217 -2.05 3.33 -3.89
N ARG A 218 -2.23 4.66 -3.97
CA ARG A 218 -2.25 5.55 -2.80
C ARG A 218 -3.44 5.27 -1.88
N ARG A 219 -4.61 4.85 -2.41
CA ARG A 219 -5.74 4.38 -1.59
C ARG A 219 -5.31 3.18 -0.73
N TYR A 220 -4.69 2.16 -1.34
CA TYR A 220 -4.21 0.99 -0.59
C TYR A 220 -3.10 1.34 0.40
N GLU A 221 -2.18 2.24 0.03
CA GLU A 221 -1.14 2.73 0.94
C GLU A 221 -1.76 3.30 2.22
N MET A 222 -2.76 4.17 2.07
CA MET A 222 -3.47 4.78 3.22
C MET A 222 -4.23 3.75 4.05
N LEU A 223 -4.91 2.79 3.42
CA LEU A 223 -5.64 1.74 4.14
C LEU A 223 -4.70 0.88 5.00
N ILE A 224 -3.58 0.41 4.43
CA ILE A 224 -2.59 -0.37 5.18
C ILE A 224 -1.92 0.45 6.27
N HIS A 225 -1.62 1.73 6.01
CA HIS A 225 -1.08 2.63 7.02
C HIS A 225 -2.04 2.81 8.21
N ASN A 226 -3.34 2.95 7.96
CA ASN A 226 -4.35 3.09 9.02
C ASN A 226 -4.42 1.84 9.90
N ILE A 227 -4.32 0.65 9.29
CA ILE A 227 -4.25 -0.63 10.02
C ILE A 227 -2.98 -0.67 10.88
N GLN A 228 -1.82 -0.36 10.30
CA GLN A 228 -0.56 -0.37 11.04
C GLN A 228 -0.56 0.64 12.19
N SER A 229 -1.07 1.85 11.96
CA SER A 229 -1.20 2.88 12.98
C SER A 229 -2.15 2.45 14.10
N SER A 230 -3.28 1.83 13.76
CA SER A 230 -4.22 1.29 14.75
C SER A 230 -3.57 0.19 15.58
N PHE A 231 -2.82 -0.71 14.93
CA PHE A 231 -2.11 -1.80 15.59
C PHE A 231 -1.07 -1.27 16.58
N ASP A 232 -0.22 -0.35 16.12
CA ASP A 232 0.84 0.23 16.95
C ASP A 232 0.28 1.05 18.13
N SER A 233 -0.94 1.61 18.01
CA SER A 233 -1.57 2.39 19.08
C SER A 233 -2.33 1.54 20.11
N TYR A 234 -3.05 0.50 19.65
CA TYR A 234 -4.08 -0.16 20.47
C TYR A 234 -3.81 -1.65 20.75
N VAL A 235 -2.80 -2.26 20.12
CA VAL A 235 -2.49 -3.69 20.27
C VAL A 235 -1.15 -3.93 20.96
N VAL A 236 -0.12 -3.15 20.64
CA VAL A 236 1.25 -3.40 21.13
C VAL A 236 1.28 -3.38 22.67
N ASN A 237 1.69 -4.52 23.24
CA ASN A 237 1.82 -4.76 24.68
C ASN A 237 3.08 -5.62 24.91
N THR A 238 4.04 -5.11 25.66
CA THR A 238 5.44 -5.59 25.76
C THR A 238 5.60 -6.76 26.75
N LYS A 239 4.91 -7.89 26.50
CA LYS A 239 5.19 -9.14 27.22
C LYS A 239 5.47 -10.30 26.27
N THR A 240 6.73 -10.71 26.22
CA THR A 240 7.22 -11.86 25.46
C THR A 240 6.36 -13.11 25.72
N SER A 241 5.54 -13.47 24.74
CA SER A 241 4.62 -14.60 24.75
C SER A 241 4.49 -15.14 23.33
N SER A 242 3.98 -16.37 23.17
CA SER A 242 3.70 -16.93 21.84
C SER A 242 2.65 -16.12 21.07
N GLU A 243 1.74 -15.46 21.78
CA GLU A 243 0.76 -14.52 21.21
C GLU A 243 1.45 -13.29 20.62
N ASN A 244 2.46 -12.74 21.30
CA ASN A 244 3.26 -11.61 20.79
C ASN A 244 3.96 -11.94 19.46
N PHE A 245 4.40 -13.18 19.26
CA PHE A 245 5.06 -13.56 18.00
C PHE A 245 4.10 -13.52 16.81
N LYS A 246 2.86 -14.02 16.95
CA LYS A 246 1.83 -13.93 15.89
C LYS A 246 1.52 -12.46 15.56
N LEU A 247 1.46 -11.62 16.58
CA LEU A 247 1.22 -10.18 16.46
C LEU A 247 2.37 -9.46 15.73
N GLU A 248 3.62 -9.81 16.03
CA GLU A 248 4.81 -9.31 15.31
C GLU A 248 4.82 -9.74 13.85
N GLN A 249 4.40 -10.98 13.56
CA GLN A 249 4.26 -11.46 12.19
C GLN A 249 3.19 -10.66 11.42
N LEU A 250 2.00 -10.48 12.00
CA LEU A 250 0.92 -9.71 11.37
C LEU A 250 1.35 -8.26 11.09
N ARG A 251 2.02 -7.62 12.07
CA ARG A 251 2.58 -6.28 11.90
C ARG A 251 3.65 -6.20 10.81
N SER A 252 4.43 -7.25 10.63
CA SER A 252 5.44 -7.33 9.57
C SER A 252 4.80 -7.30 8.18
N HIS A 253 3.65 -7.96 8.00
CA HIS A 253 2.85 -7.86 6.76
C HIS A 253 2.38 -6.44 6.49
N PHE A 254 1.85 -5.72 7.49
CA PHE A 254 1.43 -4.32 7.29
C PHE A 254 2.63 -3.44 6.87
N SER A 255 3.74 -3.57 7.60
CA SER A 255 4.93 -2.75 7.39
C SER A 255 5.55 -2.96 6.02
N ILE A 256 5.72 -4.21 5.57
CA ILE A 256 6.33 -4.48 4.26
C ILE A 256 5.42 -4.02 3.12
N VAL A 257 4.12 -4.31 3.20
CA VAL A 257 3.15 -3.92 2.17
C VAL A 257 3.06 -2.39 2.07
N PHE A 258 2.98 -1.68 3.20
CA PHE A 258 2.98 -0.22 3.21
C PHE A 258 4.18 0.37 2.45
N ASN A 259 5.40 -0.08 2.76
CA ASN A 259 6.59 0.45 2.11
C ASN A 259 6.69 0.05 0.63
N MET A 260 6.21 -1.15 0.25
CA MET A 260 6.12 -1.57 -1.16
C MET A 260 5.16 -0.68 -1.95
N LEU A 261 4.00 -0.34 -1.37
CA LEU A 261 3.03 0.58 -1.98
C LEU A 261 3.58 2.00 -2.08
N GLN A 262 4.38 2.47 -1.12
CA GLN A 262 5.08 3.75 -1.23
C GLN A 262 6.04 3.78 -2.42
N VAL A 263 6.85 2.74 -2.63
CA VAL A 263 7.74 2.66 -3.79
C VAL A 263 6.92 2.69 -5.07
N THR A 264 5.92 1.80 -5.16
CA THR A 264 5.03 1.67 -6.32
C THR A 264 4.34 2.98 -6.67
N GLY A 265 3.72 3.64 -5.68
CA GLY A 265 3.00 4.89 -5.88
C GLY A 265 3.91 6.00 -6.41
N ARG A 266 5.17 6.06 -5.96
CA ARG A 266 6.16 7.03 -6.47
C ARG A 266 6.59 6.73 -7.90
N LEU A 267 6.74 5.47 -8.28
CA LEU A 267 7.06 5.08 -9.65
C LEU A 267 5.89 5.41 -10.59
N LEU A 268 4.67 5.01 -10.24
CA LEU A 268 3.47 5.30 -11.02
C LEU A 268 3.24 6.82 -11.16
N HIS A 269 3.37 7.59 -10.08
CA HIS A 269 3.30 9.05 -10.15
C HIS A 269 4.32 9.63 -11.13
N TYR A 270 5.58 9.16 -11.06
CA TYR A 270 6.62 9.66 -11.93
C TYR A 270 6.33 9.33 -13.40
N TYR A 271 5.89 8.10 -13.68
CA TYR A 271 5.46 7.70 -15.01
C TYR A 271 4.31 8.55 -15.53
N GLU A 272 3.19 8.59 -14.80
CA GLU A 272 1.96 9.26 -15.22
C GLU A 272 2.13 10.76 -15.44
N ARG A 273 2.95 11.41 -14.62
CA ARG A 273 3.07 12.87 -14.61
C ARG A 273 4.23 13.40 -15.44
N HIS A 274 5.29 12.62 -15.64
CA HIS A 274 6.53 13.10 -16.26
C HIS A 274 6.97 12.33 -17.51
N LEU A 275 6.59 11.05 -17.66
CA LEU A 275 7.02 10.22 -18.79
C LEU A 275 5.89 9.90 -19.77
N HIS A 276 4.64 9.78 -19.29
CA HIS A 276 3.51 9.41 -20.12
C HIS A 276 3.15 10.54 -21.10
N ASP A 277 3.22 10.24 -22.40
CA ASP A 277 2.76 11.16 -23.45
C ASP A 277 1.23 11.18 -23.50
N ILE A 278 0.63 12.29 -23.07
CA ILE A 278 -0.82 12.54 -23.16
C ILE A 278 -1.18 13.54 -24.28
N GLY A 279 -0.31 13.68 -25.29
CA GLY A 279 -0.57 14.52 -26.46
C GLY A 279 -0.27 16.01 -26.24
N PHE A 280 0.71 16.34 -25.39
CA PHE A 280 1.11 17.72 -25.13
C PHE A 280 1.90 18.35 -26.30
N LYS A 281 2.07 19.68 -26.25
CA LYS A 281 2.90 20.48 -27.18
C LYS A 281 4.33 19.92 -27.27
N ASP A 282 5.01 20.11 -28.41
CA ASP A 282 6.36 19.60 -28.72
C ASP A 282 7.40 19.74 -27.60
N VAL A 283 7.35 20.82 -26.82
CA VAL A 283 8.29 21.07 -25.71
C VAL A 283 8.19 20.00 -24.62
N TYR A 284 6.99 19.59 -24.22
CA TYR A 284 6.81 18.57 -23.17
C TYR A 284 7.22 17.19 -23.67
N LYS A 285 6.99 16.91 -24.96
CA LYS A 285 7.42 15.68 -25.60
C LYS A 285 8.94 15.55 -25.61
N ASN A 286 9.66 16.61 -25.98
CA ASN A 286 11.12 16.60 -25.98
C ASN A 286 11.69 16.42 -24.56
N ILE A 287 11.05 17.00 -23.55
CA ILE A 287 11.46 16.82 -22.16
C ILE A 287 11.21 15.39 -21.70
N GLY A 288 10.02 14.83 -21.97
CA GLY A 288 9.70 13.43 -21.66
C GLY A 288 10.69 12.44 -22.29
N VAL A 289 11.12 12.69 -23.54
CA VAL A 289 12.18 11.92 -24.19
C VAL A 289 13.50 12.02 -23.42
N SER A 290 13.93 13.24 -23.06
CA SER A 290 15.16 13.43 -22.27
C SER A 290 15.07 12.76 -20.89
N LEU A 291 13.92 12.83 -20.21
CA LEU A 291 13.74 12.17 -18.90
C LEU A 291 13.77 10.64 -19.01
N SER A 292 13.33 10.08 -20.14
CA SER A 292 13.36 8.64 -20.43
C SER A 292 14.77 8.11 -20.66
N GLU A 293 15.76 8.98 -20.88
CA GLU A 293 17.19 8.59 -20.95
C GLU A 293 17.75 8.24 -19.56
N PHE A 294 17.14 8.72 -18.48
CA PHE A 294 17.56 8.40 -17.11
C PHE A 294 16.99 7.08 -16.60
N ILE A 295 15.76 6.76 -17.03
CA ILE A 295 15.10 5.50 -16.72
C ILE A 295 14.16 5.13 -17.87
N ASP A 296 14.35 3.93 -18.41
CA ASP A 296 13.46 3.38 -19.42
C ASP A 296 12.04 3.26 -18.81
N PRO A 297 11.01 3.90 -19.41
CA PRO A 297 9.63 3.81 -18.94
C PRO A 297 9.14 2.36 -18.79
N ASP A 298 9.59 1.44 -19.65
CA ASP A 298 9.19 0.04 -19.61
C ASP A 298 9.81 -0.68 -18.40
N VAL A 299 11.07 -0.38 -18.08
CA VAL A 299 11.73 -0.87 -16.87
C VAL A 299 11.05 -0.29 -15.63
N LEU A 300 10.72 1.00 -15.63
CA LEU A 300 10.03 1.63 -14.51
C LEU A 300 8.67 0.97 -14.25
N LEU A 301 7.87 0.76 -15.30
CA LEU A 301 6.56 0.11 -15.20
C LEU A 301 6.68 -1.34 -14.71
N ASP A 302 7.66 -2.09 -15.21
CA ASP A 302 7.95 -3.44 -14.72
C ASP A 302 8.31 -3.43 -13.23
N ARG A 303 9.16 -2.50 -12.78
CA ARG A 303 9.48 -2.35 -11.34
C ARG A 303 8.26 -1.94 -10.50
N ALA A 304 7.38 -1.08 -11.03
CA ALA A 304 6.16 -0.69 -10.31
C ALA A 304 5.17 -1.87 -10.17
N VAL A 305 4.96 -2.64 -11.24
CA VAL A 305 3.93 -3.68 -11.26
C VAL A 305 4.48 -5.04 -10.84
N ASN A 306 5.49 -5.56 -11.52
CA ASN A 306 6.00 -6.92 -11.32
C ASN A 306 6.94 -7.08 -10.12
N PHE A 307 7.52 -5.99 -9.64
CA PHE A 307 8.19 -5.97 -8.32
C PHE A 307 7.25 -5.35 -7.27
N GLY A 308 6.83 -4.10 -7.46
CA GLY A 308 6.04 -3.33 -6.50
C GLY A 308 4.73 -4.01 -6.07
N LEU A 309 3.75 -4.06 -6.99
CA LEU A 309 2.42 -4.60 -6.70
C LEU A 309 2.39 -6.11 -6.53
N PHE A 310 3.15 -6.85 -7.34
CA PHE A 310 3.22 -8.30 -7.25
C PHE A 310 3.68 -8.78 -5.87
N TYR A 311 4.77 -8.22 -5.32
CA TYR A 311 5.20 -8.60 -3.98
C TYR A 311 4.30 -8.03 -2.88
N ALA A 312 3.69 -6.86 -3.08
CA ALA A 312 2.66 -6.36 -2.16
C ALA A 312 1.50 -7.38 -2.05
N TRP A 313 1.00 -7.88 -3.18
CA TRP A 313 0.00 -8.94 -3.23
C TRP A 313 0.48 -10.24 -2.57
N LYS A 314 1.74 -10.66 -2.82
CA LYS A 314 2.30 -11.87 -2.18
C LYS A 314 2.37 -11.76 -0.66
N PHE A 315 2.78 -10.60 -0.12
CA PHE A 315 2.82 -10.37 1.32
C PHE A 315 1.41 -10.20 1.92
N LEU A 316 0.46 -9.61 1.20
CA LEU A 316 -0.95 -9.60 1.62
C LEU A 316 -1.51 -11.02 1.71
N SER A 317 -1.31 -11.80 0.65
CA SER A 317 -1.83 -13.17 0.52
C SER A 317 -1.29 -14.12 1.58
N THR A 318 0.01 -14.07 1.86
CA THR A 318 0.63 -14.90 2.92
C THR A 318 0.19 -14.49 4.32
N GLY A 319 -0.18 -13.22 4.52
CA GLY A 319 -0.72 -12.73 5.80
C GLY A 319 -2.18 -13.14 6.05
N LYS A 320 -2.92 -13.60 5.03
CA LYS A 320 -4.36 -13.91 5.10
C LYS A 320 -4.67 -14.96 6.18
N THR A 321 -3.99 -16.10 6.13
CA THR A 321 -4.21 -17.20 7.09
C THR A 321 -3.93 -16.77 8.53
N LEU A 322 -2.86 -15.99 8.74
CA LEU A 322 -2.50 -15.46 10.05
C LEU A 322 -3.55 -14.47 10.56
N ALA A 323 -4.00 -13.55 9.71
CA ALA A 323 -5.04 -12.58 10.05
C ALA A 323 -6.37 -13.27 10.40
N SER A 324 -6.79 -14.27 9.61
CA SER A 324 -7.98 -15.08 9.92
C SER A 324 -7.84 -15.84 11.24
N ARG A 325 -6.65 -16.38 11.54
CA ARG A 325 -6.40 -17.06 12.82
C ARG A 325 -6.54 -16.10 14.00
N ILE A 326 -5.89 -14.93 13.91
CA ILE A 326 -5.95 -13.88 14.94
C ILE A 326 -7.38 -13.39 15.12
N LEU A 327 -8.12 -13.19 14.03
CA LEU A 327 -9.52 -12.79 14.06
C LEU A 327 -10.37 -13.79 14.85
N ASN A 328 -10.31 -15.07 14.47
CA ASN A 328 -11.14 -16.12 15.08
C ASN A 328 -10.78 -16.40 16.54
N GLU A 329 -9.51 -16.23 16.94
CA GLU A 329 -9.06 -16.36 18.33
C GLU A 329 -9.57 -15.22 19.23
N ASN A 330 -9.91 -14.06 18.66
CA ASN A 330 -10.25 -12.85 19.40
C ASN A 330 -11.71 -12.40 19.28
N MET A 331 -12.44 -12.87 18.26
CA MET A 331 -13.83 -12.49 18.03
C MET A 331 -14.76 -12.97 19.15
N GLU A 332 -15.80 -12.18 19.43
CA GLU A 332 -16.91 -12.63 20.26
C GLU A 332 -17.76 -13.65 19.48
N THR A 333 -18.09 -14.76 20.13
CA THR A 333 -18.91 -15.81 19.52
C THR A 333 -20.28 -15.89 20.16
N GLY A 334 -21.29 -16.14 19.33
CA GLY A 334 -22.68 -16.31 19.76
C GLY A 334 -23.37 -17.45 19.05
N VAL A 335 -24.66 -17.62 19.37
CA VAL A 335 -25.59 -18.48 18.64
C VAL A 335 -26.88 -17.70 18.43
N VAL A 336 -27.43 -17.77 17.23
CA VAL A 336 -28.73 -17.17 16.89
C VAL A 336 -29.59 -18.18 16.16
N GLU A 337 -30.86 -18.24 16.50
CA GLU A 337 -31.85 -19.04 15.80
C GLU A 337 -32.71 -18.13 14.93
N VAL A 338 -32.82 -18.47 13.64
CA VAL A 338 -33.54 -17.67 12.65
C VAL A 338 -34.40 -18.57 11.76
N GLY A 339 -35.52 -18.03 11.26
CA GLY A 339 -36.37 -18.74 10.30
C GLY A 339 -35.68 -18.88 8.94
N ILE A 340 -35.98 -19.95 8.20
CA ILE A 340 -35.45 -20.17 6.85
C ILE A 340 -36.10 -19.24 5.80
N PRO A 341 -35.48 -19.03 4.61
CA PRO A 341 -36.13 -18.29 3.53
C PRO A 341 -37.44 -18.96 3.11
N LYS A 342 -38.52 -18.18 3.08
CA LYS A 342 -39.87 -18.67 2.72
C LYS A 342 -39.96 -18.98 1.24
N GLU A 343 -40.92 -19.83 0.87
CA GLU A 343 -41.25 -20.27 -0.51
C GLU A 343 -40.19 -21.15 -1.18
N ARG A 344 -38.94 -20.69 -1.27
CA ARG A 344 -37.87 -21.34 -2.05
C ARG A 344 -36.68 -21.83 -1.23
N GLY A 345 -36.62 -21.54 0.07
CA GLY A 345 -35.52 -21.96 0.93
C GLY A 345 -34.16 -21.38 0.53
N PHE A 346 -33.08 -22.00 0.99
CA PHE A 346 -31.71 -21.58 0.69
C PHE A 346 -31.26 -21.98 -0.72
N HIS A 347 -31.70 -21.21 -1.72
CA HIS A 347 -31.17 -21.25 -3.09
C HIS A 347 -30.10 -20.17 -3.31
N SER A 348 -29.69 -19.93 -4.56
CA SER A 348 -28.57 -19.06 -4.91
C SER A 348 -28.56 -17.69 -4.23
N ARG A 349 -29.68 -16.96 -4.20
CA ARG A 349 -29.69 -15.58 -3.66
C ARG A 349 -29.63 -15.54 -2.13
N PRO A 350 -30.49 -16.23 -1.36
CA PRO A 350 -30.37 -16.26 0.10
C PRO A 350 -29.01 -16.79 0.57
N SER A 351 -28.50 -17.86 -0.07
CA SER A 351 -27.19 -18.42 0.26
C SER A 351 -26.06 -17.45 -0.02
N LEU A 352 -26.12 -16.70 -1.13
CA LEU A 352 -25.14 -15.67 -1.46
C LEU A 352 -25.13 -14.53 -0.44
N LEU A 353 -26.30 -14.07 0.02
CA LEU A 353 -26.39 -12.98 0.99
C LEU A 353 -25.85 -13.39 2.36
N VAL A 354 -26.15 -14.61 2.82
CA VAL A 354 -25.55 -15.18 4.04
C VAL A 354 -24.03 -15.25 3.90
N ALA A 355 -23.53 -15.84 2.80
CA ALA A 355 -22.10 -15.95 2.56
C ALA A 355 -21.41 -14.57 2.49
N LYS A 356 -22.03 -13.58 1.84
CA LYS A 356 -21.48 -12.22 1.78
C LYS A 356 -21.38 -11.56 3.16
N ILE A 357 -22.35 -11.74 4.06
CA ILE A 357 -22.29 -11.23 5.44
C ILE A 357 -21.09 -11.85 6.17
N VAL A 358 -20.96 -13.17 6.15
CA VAL A 358 -19.87 -13.88 6.84
C VAL A 358 -18.51 -13.48 6.25
N GLN A 359 -18.40 -13.42 4.91
CA GLN A 359 -17.18 -13.00 4.22
C GLN A 359 -16.82 -11.52 4.44
N HIS A 360 -17.79 -10.65 4.70
CA HIS A 360 -17.53 -9.25 5.00
C HIS A 360 -16.80 -9.08 6.33
N TYR A 361 -17.24 -9.79 7.38
CA TYR A 361 -16.59 -9.75 8.70
C TYR A 361 -15.37 -10.65 8.82
N GLY A 362 -15.25 -11.67 7.96
CA GLY A 362 -14.12 -12.60 7.88
C GLY A 362 -14.02 -13.62 9.02
N GLY A 363 -14.84 -13.47 10.07
CA GLY A 363 -14.92 -14.41 11.20
C GLY A 363 -15.74 -15.65 10.85
N GLU A 364 -15.38 -16.78 11.45
CA GLU A 364 -16.02 -18.06 11.20
C GLU A 364 -17.47 -18.03 11.69
N VAL A 365 -18.39 -18.49 10.83
CA VAL A 365 -19.79 -18.72 11.15
C VAL A 365 -20.21 -20.04 10.53
N ASN A 366 -20.84 -20.89 11.32
CA ASN A 366 -21.38 -22.17 10.90
C ASN A 366 -22.91 -22.16 11.00
N MET A 367 -23.59 -22.70 9.99
CA MET A 367 -25.00 -23.06 10.06
C MET A 367 -25.12 -24.47 10.64
N LEU A 368 -25.93 -24.62 11.68
CA LEU A 368 -26.25 -25.86 12.36
C LEU A 368 -27.65 -26.31 11.93
N VAL A 369 -27.72 -27.48 11.32
CA VAL A 369 -28.98 -28.12 10.91
C VAL A 369 -29.05 -29.50 11.54
N ASN A 370 -29.79 -29.60 12.63
CA ASN A 370 -29.81 -30.78 13.52
C ASN A 370 -28.39 -31.12 14.02
N SER A 371 -27.84 -32.26 13.59
CA SER A 371 -26.48 -32.72 13.94
C SER A 371 -25.38 -32.20 13.02
N ASP A 372 -25.75 -31.61 11.88
CA ASP A 372 -24.81 -31.30 10.82
C ASP A 372 -24.40 -29.83 10.85
N ILE A 373 -23.16 -29.58 10.44
CA ILE A 373 -22.50 -28.28 10.47
C ILE A 373 -22.11 -27.93 9.03
N PHE A 374 -22.48 -26.74 8.60
CA PHE A 374 -22.22 -26.21 7.26
C PHE A 374 -21.51 -24.86 7.36
N ASP A 375 -20.48 -24.63 6.53
CA ASP A 375 -19.77 -23.35 6.51
C ASP A 375 -20.69 -22.25 5.95
N ALA A 376 -21.02 -21.25 6.77
CA ALA A 376 -21.89 -20.16 6.35
C ALA A 376 -21.17 -19.13 5.46
N ALA A 377 -19.86 -19.22 5.26
CA ALA A 377 -19.13 -18.47 4.24
C ALA A 377 -19.19 -19.13 2.85
N SER A 378 -19.61 -20.40 2.76
CA SER A 378 -19.71 -21.18 1.52
C SER A 378 -21.15 -21.19 0.98
N VAL A 379 -21.34 -20.59 -0.19
CA VAL A 379 -22.65 -20.61 -0.88
C VAL A 379 -23.11 -22.05 -1.14
N LEU A 380 -22.17 -22.94 -1.47
CA LEU A 380 -22.47 -24.35 -1.77
C LEU A 380 -22.90 -25.12 -0.53
N ASP A 381 -22.22 -24.92 0.60
CA ASP A 381 -22.56 -25.57 1.87
C ASP A 381 -23.96 -25.16 2.32
N ILE A 382 -24.30 -23.87 2.21
CA ILE A 382 -25.63 -23.36 2.56
C ILE A 382 -26.70 -23.94 1.61
N GLN A 383 -26.41 -24.07 0.32
CA GLN A 383 -27.33 -24.71 -0.63
C GLN A 383 -27.54 -26.20 -0.31
N TRP A 384 -26.48 -26.91 0.08
CA TRP A 384 -26.58 -28.30 0.55
C TRP A 384 -27.39 -28.42 1.83
N ALA A 385 -27.18 -27.52 2.78
CA ALA A 385 -28.01 -27.40 3.97
C ALA A 385 -29.49 -27.18 3.60
N GLY A 386 -29.77 -26.33 2.60
CA GLY A 386 -31.11 -26.09 2.06
C GLY A 386 -31.84 -27.36 1.59
N GLY A 387 -31.13 -28.28 0.94
CA GLY A 387 -31.68 -29.58 0.54
C GLY A 387 -32.08 -30.44 1.74
N LYS A 388 -31.25 -30.45 2.79
CA LYS A 388 -31.52 -31.19 4.03
C LYS A 388 -32.70 -30.59 4.80
N ILE A 389 -32.69 -29.26 4.99
CA ILE A 389 -33.76 -28.47 5.63
C ILE A 389 -35.12 -28.82 5.01
N LYS A 390 -35.19 -28.83 3.67
CA LYS A 390 -36.42 -29.18 2.95
C LYS A 390 -36.85 -30.63 3.17
N LYS A 391 -35.91 -31.57 3.18
CA LYS A 391 -36.20 -33.00 3.38
C LYS A 391 -36.70 -33.31 4.79
N GLU A 392 -36.18 -32.60 5.78
CA GLU A 392 -36.47 -32.80 7.20
C GLU A 392 -37.54 -31.85 7.74
N GLU A 393 -38.20 -31.08 6.86
CA GLU A 393 -39.28 -30.13 7.18
C GLU A 393 -38.91 -29.13 8.30
N ILE A 394 -37.67 -28.63 8.24
CA ILE A 394 -37.10 -27.71 9.23
C ILE A 394 -37.54 -26.27 8.92
N GLU A 395 -38.08 -25.57 9.92
CA GLU A 395 -38.54 -24.18 9.77
C GLU A 395 -37.54 -23.13 10.29
N THR A 396 -36.66 -23.52 11.22
CA THR A 396 -35.62 -22.65 11.82
C THR A 396 -34.26 -23.31 11.78
N VAL A 397 -33.21 -22.51 11.64
CA VAL A 397 -31.81 -22.95 11.70
C VAL A 397 -31.04 -22.13 12.70
N GLN A 398 -29.99 -22.72 13.26
CA GLN A 398 -29.09 -22.02 14.17
C GLN A 398 -27.80 -21.61 13.44
N PHE A 399 -27.34 -20.39 13.64
CA PHE A 399 -26.02 -19.96 13.22
C PHE A 399 -25.16 -19.75 14.46
N LYS A 400 -23.92 -20.23 14.43
CA LYS A 400 -22.94 -20.14 15.51
C LYS A 400 -21.62 -19.60 14.99
N GLY A 401 -21.07 -18.58 15.63
CA GLY A 401 -19.81 -17.96 15.20
C GLY A 401 -19.72 -16.49 15.56
N ASP A 402 -19.04 -15.71 14.72
CA ASP A 402 -18.82 -14.26 14.86
C ASP A 402 -20.11 -13.47 15.15
N LEU A 403 -20.21 -12.91 16.35
CA LEU A 403 -21.39 -12.17 16.81
C LEU A 403 -21.79 -11.02 15.88
N ARG A 404 -20.82 -10.37 15.21
CA ARG A 404 -21.07 -9.27 14.27
C ARG A 404 -21.87 -9.76 13.07
N ALA A 405 -21.42 -10.86 12.46
CA ALA A 405 -22.12 -11.51 11.36
C ALA A 405 -23.49 -12.07 11.81
N LEU A 406 -23.57 -12.65 13.02
CA LEU A 406 -24.83 -13.18 13.55
C LEU A 406 -25.90 -12.10 13.73
N ASN A 407 -25.51 -10.88 14.12
CA ASN A 407 -26.44 -9.75 14.25
C ASN A 407 -27.01 -9.36 12.89
N ASP A 408 -26.17 -9.29 11.85
CA ASP A 408 -26.60 -8.99 10.48
C ASP A 408 -27.45 -10.12 9.86
N LEU A 409 -27.15 -11.38 10.19
CA LEU A 409 -27.96 -12.53 9.78
C LEU A 409 -29.39 -12.48 10.37
N LYS A 410 -29.56 -11.97 11.59
CA LYS A 410 -30.91 -11.74 12.15
C LYS A 410 -31.68 -10.70 11.33
N ILE A 411 -31.02 -9.60 10.96
CA ILE A 411 -31.62 -8.54 10.15
C ILE A 411 -32.02 -9.11 8.77
N LEU A 412 -31.12 -9.86 8.14
CA LEU A 412 -31.37 -10.50 6.85
C LEU A 412 -32.54 -11.48 6.91
N ALA A 413 -32.62 -12.31 7.94
CA ALA A 413 -33.71 -13.26 8.12
C ALA A 413 -35.06 -12.55 8.37
N ALA A 414 -35.07 -11.42 9.08
CA ALA A 414 -36.29 -10.63 9.33
C ALA A 414 -36.92 -10.07 8.05
N VAL A 415 -36.14 -9.87 6.99
CA VAL A 415 -36.60 -9.44 5.66
C VAL A 415 -36.64 -10.58 4.64
N ASN A 416 -36.85 -11.82 5.11
CA ASN A 416 -36.94 -13.01 4.27
C ASN A 416 -35.75 -13.17 3.31
N TYR A 417 -34.54 -12.90 3.81
CA TYR A 417 -33.29 -13.00 3.03
C TYR A 417 -33.29 -12.16 1.75
N GLY A 418 -33.97 -11.01 1.78
CA GLY A 418 -34.00 -10.08 0.65
C GLY A 418 -34.83 -10.59 -0.52
N GLU A 419 -35.86 -11.42 -0.25
CA GLU A 419 -36.82 -11.91 -1.25
C GLU A 419 -38.29 -11.67 -0.87
N ASP A 420 -39.11 -11.36 -1.86
CA ASP A 420 -40.57 -11.40 -1.75
C ASP A 420 -41.12 -12.85 -1.86
N HIS A 421 -42.44 -12.99 -1.73
CA HIS A 421 -43.14 -14.28 -1.85
C HIS A 421 -43.08 -14.89 -3.26
N MET A 422 -42.63 -14.14 -4.28
CA MET A 422 -42.39 -14.68 -5.62
C MET A 422 -40.92 -15.07 -5.85
N GLY A 423 -40.05 -14.88 -4.85
CA GLY A 423 -38.60 -15.07 -4.95
C GLY A 423 -37.90 -13.96 -5.74
N LYS A 424 -38.51 -12.77 -5.86
CA LYS A 424 -37.84 -11.59 -6.44
C LYS A 424 -37.11 -10.82 -5.36
N GLY A 425 -35.96 -10.25 -5.74
CA GLY A 425 -35.16 -9.44 -4.85
C GLY A 425 -35.90 -8.19 -4.37
N ILE A 426 -35.89 -7.95 -3.05
CA ILE A 426 -36.35 -6.70 -2.45
C ILE A 426 -35.16 -5.85 -2.00
N PRO A 427 -35.33 -4.52 -1.85
CA PRO A 427 -34.33 -3.66 -1.22
C PRO A 427 -33.97 -4.17 0.17
N LEU A 428 -32.66 -4.18 0.48
CA LEU A 428 -32.17 -4.57 1.79
C LEU A 428 -32.25 -3.39 2.78
N PRO A 429 -32.38 -3.67 4.09
CA PRO A 429 -32.22 -2.66 5.13
C PRO A 429 -30.89 -1.91 5.00
N ILE A 430 -30.85 -0.65 5.48
CA ILE A 430 -29.67 0.22 5.30
C ILE A 430 -28.43 -0.34 6.00
N GLU A 431 -28.63 -1.08 7.08
CA GLU A 431 -27.62 -1.81 7.83
C GLU A 431 -26.89 -2.84 6.96
N LEU A 432 -27.55 -3.39 5.94
CA LEU A 432 -27.02 -4.40 5.01
C LEU A 432 -26.69 -3.81 3.63
N SER A 433 -26.57 -2.49 3.51
CA SER A 433 -26.32 -1.80 2.24
C SER A 433 -25.00 -2.20 1.56
N TYR A 434 -24.02 -2.68 2.34
CA TYR A 434 -22.74 -3.17 1.83
C TYR A 434 -22.84 -4.49 1.02
N LEU A 435 -24.01 -5.15 1.03
CA LEU A 435 -24.25 -6.38 0.26
C LEU A 435 -24.67 -6.13 -1.20
N ILE A 436 -25.03 -4.88 -1.53
CA ILE A 436 -25.65 -4.47 -2.80
C ILE A 436 -24.60 -4.30 -3.89
#